data_AF-A0A2T5C627-F1
#
_entry.id   AF-A0A2T5C627-F1
#
_cell.length_a   1.000
_cell.length_b   1.000
_cell.length_c   1.000
_cell.angle_alpha   90.00
_cell.angle_beta   90.00
_cell.angle_gamma   90.00
#
_symmetry.space_group_name_H-M   'P 1'
#
loop_
_entity.id
_entity.type
_entity.pdbx_description
1 polymer ?
#
loop_
_entity_poly.entity_id
_entity_poly.type
_entity_poly.pdbx_seq_one_letter_code
_entity_poly.pdbx_strand_id
1 'polypeptide(L)'
;MKKIFAKGLILAMFAGLTACNDDDPTPYGVGEAYVISKLEAPATEGEDATVVYALHLEAVGQYEVPTSVTVSGPGGATYTLSSESGYFSNNEVYTTSLPAEGSYTFNYTFASGLSTTSVDALSDEVLDPAIITSVVVSDDEVELSWEEVEDADAIVVSLRNPEGEIIFSSTTNAGYLVGNKTDYTISTQQGSWAEAPAEGTTYTLEITGLLSGSASYYQAISIAEDHIVWGQTTPAE
;
A
#
# COMPACT_ATOMS: atom_id res chain seq x y z
N MET A 1 73.08 49.31 -30.89
CA MET A 1 73.33 48.10 -31.71
C MET A 1 72.68 46.91 -31.02
N LYS A 2 72.05 46.03 -31.81
CA LYS A 2 71.46 44.71 -31.51
C LYS A 2 70.09 44.64 -30.81
N LYS A 3 69.08 44.42 -31.66
CA LYS A 3 67.81 43.71 -31.42
C LYS A 3 68.07 42.22 -31.15
N ILE A 4 67.12 41.51 -30.51
CA ILE A 4 66.61 40.12 -30.69
C ILE A 4 65.61 39.90 -29.52
N PHE A 5 64.27 39.90 -29.67
CA PHE A 5 63.34 38.85 -30.13
C PHE A 5 63.48 37.46 -29.46
N ALA A 6 62.62 37.16 -28.48
CA ALA A 6 62.13 35.81 -28.11
C ALA A 6 60.95 36.00 -27.13
N LYS A 7 59.67 36.00 -27.55
CA LYS A 7 58.79 34.83 -27.75
C LYS A 7 58.98 33.74 -26.68
N GLY A 8 57.97 33.58 -25.82
CA GLY A 8 57.72 32.31 -25.14
C GLY A 8 57.10 32.44 -23.74
N LEU A 9 55.93 31.81 -23.60
CA LEU A 9 55.33 31.34 -22.35
C LEU A 9 54.51 32.34 -21.50
N ILE A 10 53.35 32.75 -22.02
CA ILE A 10 52.18 32.92 -21.15
C ILE A 10 51.50 31.54 -21.10
N LEU A 11 51.87 30.75 -20.10
CA LEU A 11 51.12 29.56 -19.72
C LEU A 11 49.84 30.09 -19.06
N ALA A 12 48.79 30.28 -19.85
CA ALA A 12 47.45 30.46 -19.31
C ALA A 12 47.10 29.19 -18.55
N MET A 13 47.19 29.27 -17.22
CA MET A 13 46.54 28.30 -16.32
C MET A 13 45.05 28.37 -16.61
N PHE A 14 44.61 27.52 -17.54
CA PHE A 14 43.29 26.91 -17.51
C PHE A 14 43.21 26.07 -16.23
N ALA A 15 42.94 26.73 -15.11
CA ALA A 15 42.16 26.13 -14.05
C ALA A 15 40.72 26.54 -14.35
N GLY A 16 40.11 25.85 -15.31
CA GLY A 16 38.67 25.77 -15.35
C GLY A 16 38.24 25.19 -14.02
N LEU A 17 37.81 26.05 -13.11
CA LEU A 17 36.91 25.65 -12.04
C LEU A 17 35.61 25.25 -12.74
N THR A 18 35.59 24.05 -13.30
CA THR A 18 34.35 23.31 -13.45
C THR A 18 33.95 23.00 -12.01
N ALA A 19 33.28 23.95 -11.37
CA ALA A 19 32.33 23.60 -10.33
C ALA A 19 31.25 22.77 -11.05
N CYS A 20 31.54 21.49 -11.28
CA CYS A 20 30.51 20.48 -11.44
C CYS A 20 29.81 20.47 -10.08
N ASN A 21 28.80 21.32 -9.95
CA ASN A 21 27.79 21.14 -8.92
C ASN A 21 26.84 20.06 -9.44
N ASP A 22 27.37 18.86 -9.70
CA ASP A 22 26.56 17.65 -9.84
C ASP A 22 26.33 17.15 -8.41
N ASP A 23 25.61 17.95 -7.61
CA ASP A 23 25.06 17.51 -6.34
C ASP A 23 23.86 16.61 -6.69
N ASP A 24 24.15 15.42 -7.23
CA ASP A 24 23.14 14.39 -7.31
C ASP A 24 22.59 14.16 -5.89
N PRO A 25 21.27 14.20 -5.70
CA PRO A 25 20.69 14.12 -4.37
C PRO A 25 21.06 12.78 -3.73
N THR A 26 21.45 12.82 -2.46
CA THR A 26 21.83 11.61 -1.72
C THR A 26 20.63 10.67 -1.62
N PRO A 27 20.74 9.40 -2.05
CA PRO A 27 19.67 8.42 -1.93
C PRO A 27 19.22 8.23 -0.48
N TYR A 28 17.92 8.04 -0.29
CA TYR A 28 17.34 7.68 1.00
C TYR A 28 16.16 6.73 0.82
N GLY A 29 15.76 6.05 1.89
CA GLY A 29 14.62 5.15 1.88
C GLY A 29 13.51 5.65 2.79
N VAL A 30 12.28 5.30 2.45
CA VAL A 30 11.10 5.45 3.32
C VAL A 30 10.44 4.09 3.45
N GLY A 31 10.01 3.75 4.64
CA GLY A 31 9.43 2.45 4.96
C GLY A 31 8.33 2.61 5.98
N GLU A 32 7.38 1.70 5.94
CA GLU A 32 6.14 1.72 6.70
C GLU A 32 5.81 0.32 7.23
N ALA A 33 5.27 0.29 8.44
CA ALA A 33 4.77 -0.89 9.10
C ALA A 33 3.31 -0.64 9.49
N TYR A 34 2.41 -1.53 9.06
CA TYR A 34 0.99 -1.44 9.41
C TYR A 34 0.38 -2.82 9.64
N VAL A 35 -0.75 -2.84 10.33
CA VAL A 35 -1.51 -4.09 10.56
C VAL A 35 -2.56 -4.24 9.46
N ILE A 36 -2.68 -5.44 8.91
CA ILE A 36 -3.84 -5.82 8.08
C ILE A 36 -4.70 -6.78 8.90
N SER A 37 -5.98 -6.47 9.06
CA SER A 37 -6.97 -7.37 9.64
C SER A 37 -7.92 -7.90 8.57
N LYS A 38 -8.40 -9.13 8.73
CA LYS A 38 -9.49 -9.68 7.92
C LYS A 38 -10.29 -10.73 8.67
N LEU A 39 -11.49 -11.04 8.18
CA LEU A 39 -12.23 -12.21 8.62
C LEU A 39 -11.71 -13.46 7.93
N GLU A 40 -11.31 -14.45 8.71
CA GLU A 40 -11.05 -15.80 8.22
C GLU A 40 -12.31 -16.64 8.43
N ALA A 41 -12.79 -17.24 7.33
CA ALA A 41 -13.92 -18.15 7.37
C ALA A 41 -13.60 -19.34 8.32
N PRO A 42 -14.58 -19.82 9.08
CA PRO A 42 -14.37 -20.92 9.99
C PRO A 42 -13.92 -22.18 9.24
N ALA A 43 -12.98 -22.93 9.81
CA ALA A 43 -12.55 -24.21 9.25
C ALA A 43 -13.64 -25.29 9.32
N THR A 44 -14.61 -25.10 10.23
CA THR A 44 -15.72 -26.03 10.48
C THR A 44 -17.06 -25.33 10.28
N GLU A 45 -17.97 -25.98 9.55
CA GLU A 45 -19.34 -25.50 9.41
C GLU A 45 -20.02 -25.36 10.79
N GLY A 46 -20.59 -24.17 11.05
CA GLY A 46 -21.28 -23.85 12.30
C GLY A 46 -20.42 -23.18 13.38
N GLU A 47 -19.16 -22.89 13.09
CA GLU A 47 -18.32 -21.99 13.90
C GLU A 47 -18.42 -20.55 13.39
N ASP A 48 -18.08 -19.58 14.25
CA ASP A 48 -18.03 -18.17 13.88
C ASP A 48 -16.73 -17.86 13.13
N ALA A 49 -16.79 -16.91 12.20
CA ALA A 49 -15.58 -16.36 11.57
C ALA A 49 -14.66 -15.74 12.63
N THR A 50 -13.35 -15.80 12.39
CA THR A 50 -12.34 -15.28 13.32
C THR A 50 -11.59 -14.13 12.68
N VAL A 51 -11.39 -13.05 13.43
CA VAL A 51 -10.52 -11.96 12.99
C VAL A 51 -9.06 -12.41 13.09
N VAL A 52 -8.33 -12.25 11.99
CA VAL A 52 -6.91 -12.54 11.89
C VAL A 52 -6.14 -11.30 11.46
N TYR A 53 -4.89 -11.21 11.89
CA TYR A 53 -4.02 -10.05 11.72
C TYR A 53 -2.70 -10.46 11.07
N ALA A 54 -2.18 -9.62 10.18
CA ALA A 54 -0.85 -9.74 9.62
C ALA A 54 -0.08 -8.42 9.81
N LEU A 55 1.22 -8.54 10.04
CA LEU A 55 2.14 -7.41 9.90
C LEU A 55 2.45 -7.25 8.41
N HIS A 56 2.28 -6.03 7.92
CA HIS A 56 2.76 -5.64 6.60
C HIS A 56 3.90 -4.64 6.70
N LEU A 57 4.93 -4.85 5.90
CA LEU A 57 6.09 -3.98 5.82
C LEU A 57 6.30 -3.59 4.37
N GLU A 58 6.34 -2.29 4.10
CA GLU A 58 6.62 -1.74 2.77
C GLU A 58 7.76 -0.74 2.81
N ALA A 59 8.49 -0.65 1.70
CA ALA A 59 9.58 0.29 1.57
C ALA A 59 9.87 0.66 0.12
N VAL A 60 10.34 1.89 -0.07
CA VAL A 60 10.78 2.41 -1.36
C VAL A 60 12.02 3.28 -1.18
N GLY A 61 12.90 3.28 -2.17
CA GLY A 61 14.02 4.23 -2.23
C GLY A 61 13.69 5.45 -3.06
N GLN A 62 14.31 6.56 -2.71
CA GLN A 62 14.23 7.84 -3.39
C GLN A 62 15.59 8.17 -4.00
N TYR A 63 15.58 8.72 -5.21
CA TYR A 63 16.74 9.02 -6.06
C TYR A 63 17.56 7.81 -6.56
N GLU A 64 17.55 6.70 -5.83
CA GLU A 64 18.13 5.43 -6.24
C GLU A 64 17.26 4.28 -5.70
N VAL A 65 17.08 3.21 -6.48
CA VAL A 65 16.38 2.01 -6.02
C VAL A 65 17.32 1.20 -5.12
N PRO A 66 16.92 0.82 -3.89
CA PRO A 66 17.75 -0.01 -3.02
C PRO A 66 17.99 -1.37 -3.67
N THR A 67 19.15 -1.97 -3.39
CA THR A 67 19.46 -3.36 -3.76
C THR A 67 18.95 -4.36 -2.72
N SER A 68 18.76 -3.91 -1.48
CA SER A 68 18.15 -4.70 -0.41
C SER A 68 17.56 -3.81 0.67
N VAL A 69 16.52 -4.31 1.32
CA VAL A 69 15.91 -3.72 2.51
C VAL A 69 15.71 -4.80 3.57
N THR A 70 16.17 -4.52 4.79
CA THR A 70 15.93 -5.37 5.96
C THR A 70 15.33 -4.55 7.10
N VAL A 71 14.45 -5.15 7.89
CA VAL A 71 13.76 -4.46 8.98
C VAL A 71 14.13 -5.11 10.30
N SER A 72 14.49 -4.29 11.29
CA SER A 72 14.64 -4.71 12.68
C SER A 72 13.43 -4.23 13.47
N GLY A 73 12.69 -5.17 14.05
CA GLY A 73 11.46 -4.91 14.80
C GLY A 73 11.60 -5.13 16.31
N PRO A 74 10.50 -4.95 17.05
CA PRO A 74 10.42 -5.21 18.49
C PRO A 74 10.88 -6.62 18.87
N GLY A 75 11.42 -6.78 20.07
CA GLY A 75 11.88 -8.09 20.58
C GLY A 75 13.08 -8.69 19.83
N GLY A 76 13.73 -7.93 18.94
CA GLY A 76 14.85 -8.41 18.12
C GLY A 76 14.41 -9.17 16.86
N ALA A 77 13.14 -9.03 16.45
CA ALA A 77 12.64 -9.59 15.20
C ALA A 77 13.39 -8.99 13.99
N THR A 78 13.58 -9.78 12.94
CA THR A 78 14.26 -9.34 11.71
C THR A 78 13.51 -9.82 10.48
N TYR A 79 13.29 -8.93 9.53
CA TYR A 79 12.57 -9.21 8.29
C TYR A 79 13.41 -8.85 7.07
N THR A 80 13.27 -9.61 6.00
CA THR A 80 13.84 -9.29 4.69
C THR A 80 12.69 -9.00 3.74
N LEU A 81 12.72 -7.84 3.07
CA LEU A 81 11.70 -7.48 2.12
C LEU A 81 12.09 -7.98 0.73
N SER A 82 11.10 -8.51 0.01
CA SER A 82 11.24 -8.93 -1.38
C SER A 82 11.01 -7.73 -2.30
N SER A 83 11.73 -7.66 -3.42
CA SER A 83 11.58 -6.56 -4.37
C SER A 83 10.77 -6.96 -5.59
N GLU A 84 9.81 -6.12 -5.95
CA GLU A 84 9.11 -6.16 -7.24
C GLU A 84 9.09 -4.76 -7.86
N SER A 85 9.67 -4.62 -9.06
CA SER A 85 9.73 -3.34 -9.78
C SER A 85 10.28 -2.15 -8.98
N GLY A 86 11.16 -2.40 -8.01
CA GLY A 86 11.77 -1.38 -7.16
C GLY A 86 11.00 -1.02 -5.88
N TYR A 87 9.83 -1.62 -5.67
CA TYR A 87 9.10 -1.61 -4.41
C TYR A 87 9.51 -2.82 -3.58
N PHE A 88 9.62 -2.64 -2.27
CA PHE A 88 10.03 -3.68 -1.34
C PHE A 88 8.88 -3.97 -0.38
N SER A 89 8.50 -5.23 -0.23
CA SER A 89 7.46 -5.61 0.71
C SER A 89 7.72 -6.94 1.41
N ASN A 90 7.12 -7.09 2.58
CA ASN A 90 7.02 -8.35 3.31
C ASN A 90 5.63 -8.41 3.96
N ASN A 91 4.91 -9.49 3.67
CA ASN A 91 3.63 -9.80 4.29
C ASN A 91 3.87 -10.98 5.22
N GLU A 92 3.73 -10.77 6.52
CA GLU A 92 3.74 -11.89 7.46
C GLU A 92 2.44 -12.70 7.34
N VAL A 93 2.47 -13.93 7.83
CA VAL A 93 1.30 -14.81 7.79
C VAL A 93 0.25 -14.28 8.78
N TYR A 94 -1.01 -14.31 8.36
CA TYR A 94 -2.14 -14.00 9.22
C TYR A 94 -2.18 -14.90 10.47
N THR A 95 -2.36 -14.30 11.65
CA THR A 95 -2.52 -15.01 12.92
C THR A 95 -3.61 -14.37 13.76
N THR A 96 -4.09 -15.05 14.79
CA THR A 96 -5.06 -14.48 15.74
C THR A 96 -4.43 -13.55 16.78
N SER A 97 -3.13 -13.26 16.67
CA SER A 97 -2.40 -12.37 17.58
C SER A 97 -1.99 -11.12 16.84
N LEU A 98 -2.13 -9.97 17.50
CA LEU A 98 -1.64 -8.70 16.97
C LEU A 98 -0.12 -8.74 16.76
N PRO A 99 0.38 -8.10 15.69
CA PRO A 99 1.80 -7.79 15.57
C PRO A 99 2.32 -7.03 16.80
N ALA A 100 3.61 -7.19 17.09
CA ALA A 100 4.21 -6.49 18.22
C ALA A 100 4.25 -4.98 17.94
N GLU A 101 3.72 -4.18 18.88
CA GLU A 101 3.83 -2.72 18.87
C GLU A 101 5.29 -2.26 19.02
N GLY A 102 5.59 -1.07 18.49
CA GLY A 102 6.86 -0.40 18.67
C GLY A 102 7.55 0.00 17.37
N SER A 103 8.85 0.27 17.46
CA SER A 103 9.62 0.80 16.33
C SER A 103 10.14 -0.29 15.40
N TYR A 104 9.86 -0.12 14.11
CA TYR A 104 10.39 -0.91 13.01
C TYR A 104 11.44 -0.07 12.26
N THR A 105 12.70 -0.48 12.32
CA THR A 105 13.82 0.22 11.67
C THR A 105 14.15 -0.45 10.34
N PHE A 106 13.92 0.27 9.25
CA PHE A 106 14.24 -0.16 7.89
C PHE A 106 15.68 0.22 7.56
N ASN A 107 16.43 -0.73 7.02
CA ASN A 107 17.84 -0.58 6.67
C ASN A 107 17.98 -0.81 5.17
N TYR A 108 18.43 0.22 4.47
CA TYR A 108 18.54 0.26 3.01
C TYR A 108 19.99 0.10 2.60
N THR A 109 20.23 -0.68 1.54
CA THR A 109 21.55 -0.73 0.87
C THR A 109 21.36 -0.41 -0.60
N PHE A 110 22.04 0.61 -1.10
CA PHE A 110 21.95 1.09 -2.48
C PHE A 110 23.09 0.52 -3.35
N ALA A 111 22.92 0.55 -4.67
CA ALA A 111 23.94 0.07 -5.61
C ALA A 111 25.19 0.95 -5.61
N SER A 112 25.04 2.24 -5.26
CA SER A 112 26.14 3.15 -4.93
C SER A 112 27.01 2.71 -3.74
N GLY A 113 26.55 1.72 -2.96
CA GLY A 113 27.20 1.25 -1.74
C GLY A 113 26.87 2.07 -0.50
N LEU A 114 26.00 3.08 -0.63
CA LEU A 114 25.46 3.83 0.49
C LEU A 114 24.46 2.98 1.28
N SER A 115 24.36 3.27 2.57
CA SER A 115 23.32 2.71 3.44
C SER A 115 22.64 3.81 4.23
N THR A 116 21.33 3.71 4.36
CA THR A 116 20.51 4.64 5.15
C THR A 116 19.49 3.86 5.97
N THR A 117 18.80 4.57 6.86
CA THR A 117 17.73 4.00 7.67
C THR A 117 16.53 4.93 7.73
N SER A 118 15.34 4.35 7.83
CA SER A 118 14.12 5.02 8.27
C SER A 118 13.54 4.24 9.44
N VAL A 119 12.68 4.90 10.21
CA VAL A 119 12.00 4.28 11.36
C VAL A 119 10.53 4.61 11.24
N ASP A 120 9.70 3.58 11.42
CA ASP A 120 8.27 3.72 11.58
C ASP A 120 7.82 3.12 12.91
N ALA A 121 6.73 3.64 13.47
CA ALA A 121 6.22 3.22 14.76
C ALA A 121 4.83 2.63 14.61
N LEU A 122 4.70 1.34 14.90
CA LEU A 122 3.42 0.64 14.91
C LEU A 122 2.77 0.80 16.28
N SER A 123 1.60 1.43 16.34
CA SER A 123 0.75 1.45 17.54
C SER A 123 -0.03 0.14 17.71
N ASP A 124 -0.81 0.05 18.79
CA ASP A 124 -1.78 -1.02 19.04
C ASP A 124 -3.13 -0.77 18.34
N GLU A 125 -3.27 0.33 17.60
CA GLU A 125 -4.48 0.65 16.85
C GLU A 125 -4.65 -0.31 15.69
N VAL A 126 -5.86 -0.89 15.60
CA VAL A 126 -6.29 -1.79 14.54
C VAL A 126 -7.72 -1.46 14.15
N LEU A 127 -8.07 -1.79 12.91
CA LEU A 127 -9.44 -1.76 12.45
C LEU A 127 -10.03 -3.15 12.50
N ASP A 128 -11.26 -3.28 12.97
CA ASP A 128 -12.01 -4.52 12.76
C ASP A 128 -12.47 -4.60 11.29
N PRO A 129 -12.49 -5.80 10.67
CA PRO A 129 -13.06 -5.98 9.35
C PRO A 129 -14.54 -5.62 9.30
N ALA A 130 -14.97 -5.01 8.20
CA ALA A 130 -16.38 -4.74 7.97
C ALA A 130 -17.21 -6.02 8.00
N ILE A 131 -18.40 -5.97 8.61
CA ILE A 131 -19.38 -7.04 8.52
C ILE A 131 -20.35 -6.68 7.40
N ILE A 132 -20.26 -7.37 6.27
CA ILE A 132 -21.16 -7.17 5.12
C ILE A 132 -22.55 -7.68 5.51
N THR A 133 -23.54 -6.79 5.52
CA THR A 133 -24.91 -7.11 5.96
C THR A 133 -25.87 -7.32 4.79
N SER A 134 -25.55 -6.80 3.61
CA SER A 134 -26.39 -6.94 2.42
C SER A 134 -25.59 -6.75 1.14
N VAL A 135 -25.84 -7.60 0.15
CA VAL A 135 -25.36 -7.46 -1.23
C VAL A 135 -26.50 -7.77 -2.19
N VAL A 136 -26.95 -6.77 -2.95
CA VAL A 136 -28.03 -6.91 -3.93
C VAL A 136 -27.46 -6.60 -5.30
N VAL A 137 -27.37 -7.64 -6.13
CA VAL A 137 -26.94 -7.51 -7.53
C VAL A 137 -28.16 -7.27 -8.41
N SER A 138 -28.07 -6.29 -9.31
CA SER A 138 -29.00 -6.02 -10.40
C SER A 138 -28.28 -6.11 -11.76
N ASP A 139 -28.95 -5.74 -12.85
CA ASP A 139 -28.41 -5.88 -14.21
C ASP A 139 -27.14 -5.03 -14.44
N ASP A 140 -27.09 -3.82 -13.88
CA ASP A 140 -26.01 -2.85 -14.08
C ASP A 140 -25.42 -2.27 -12.78
N GLU A 141 -25.90 -2.73 -11.63
CA GLU A 141 -25.51 -2.21 -10.32
C GLU A 141 -25.35 -3.32 -9.26
N VAL A 142 -24.58 -3.00 -8.22
CA VAL A 142 -24.49 -3.79 -6.98
C VAL A 142 -24.68 -2.83 -5.81
N GLU A 143 -25.74 -3.02 -5.05
CA GLU A 143 -25.98 -2.29 -3.81
C GLU A 143 -25.39 -3.09 -2.64
N LEU A 144 -24.57 -2.41 -1.82
CA LEU A 144 -23.88 -3.01 -0.68
C LEU A 144 -24.21 -2.24 0.60
N SER A 145 -24.30 -2.96 1.70
CA SER A 145 -24.35 -2.40 3.05
C SER A 145 -23.52 -3.23 4.01
N TRP A 146 -22.91 -2.56 4.99
CA TRP A 146 -22.06 -3.17 6.00
C TRP A 146 -22.18 -2.42 7.34
N GLU A 147 -21.79 -3.07 8.42
CA GLU A 147 -21.63 -2.41 9.72
C GLU A 147 -20.47 -1.42 9.70
N GLU A 148 -20.58 -0.29 10.40
CA GLU A 148 -19.53 0.73 10.45
C GLU A 148 -18.19 0.14 10.91
N VAL A 149 -17.11 0.46 10.18
CA VAL A 149 -15.75 0.16 10.60
C VAL A 149 -15.32 1.27 11.55
N GLU A 150 -15.41 1.01 12.85
CA GLU A 150 -15.03 1.99 13.88
C GLU A 150 -13.60 2.50 13.65
N ASP A 151 -13.40 3.80 13.88
CA ASP A 151 -12.13 4.52 13.74
C ASP A 151 -11.50 4.57 12.33
N ALA A 152 -12.12 3.99 11.30
CA ALA A 152 -11.65 4.18 9.93
C ALA A 152 -11.68 5.66 9.55
N ASP A 153 -10.61 6.14 8.91
CA ASP A 153 -10.58 7.47 8.28
C ASP A 153 -11.25 7.45 6.91
N ALA A 154 -11.12 6.33 6.20
CA ALA A 154 -11.61 6.15 4.85
C ALA A 154 -12.03 4.71 4.58
N ILE A 155 -12.96 4.57 3.63
CA ILE A 155 -13.37 3.28 3.05
C ILE A 155 -13.03 3.26 1.56
N VAL A 156 -12.63 2.09 1.06
CA VAL A 156 -12.55 1.75 -0.35
C VAL A 156 -13.43 0.53 -0.61
N VAL A 157 -14.25 0.59 -1.64
CA VAL A 157 -14.92 -0.60 -2.19
C VAL A 157 -14.25 -0.95 -3.51
N SER A 158 -13.92 -2.22 -3.73
CA SER A 158 -13.34 -2.68 -4.99
C SER A 158 -13.96 -3.98 -5.49
N LEU A 159 -13.83 -4.24 -6.79
CA LEU A 159 -14.08 -5.56 -7.39
C LEU A 159 -12.80 -6.09 -8.00
N ARG A 160 -12.53 -7.37 -7.75
CA ARG A 160 -11.45 -8.12 -8.40
C ARG A 160 -12.02 -9.17 -9.35
N ASN A 161 -11.43 -9.28 -10.53
CA ASN A 161 -11.74 -10.35 -11.49
C ASN A 161 -11.25 -11.72 -10.98
N PRO A 162 -11.61 -12.84 -11.63
CA PRO A 162 -11.12 -14.17 -11.27
C PRO A 162 -9.59 -14.30 -11.27
N GLU A 163 -8.89 -13.44 -12.00
CA GLU A 163 -7.42 -13.35 -12.03
C GLU A 163 -6.84 -12.59 -10.81
N GLY A 164 -7.68 -12.00 -9.97
CA GLY A 164 -7.31 -11.24 -8.77
C GLY A 164 -7.00 -9.76 -9.03
N GLU A 165 -7.16 -9.30 -10.26
CA GLU A 165 -6.90 -7.92 -10.66
C GLU A 165 -8.08 -7.02 -10.29
N ILE A 166 -7.79 -5.85 -9.73
CA ILE A 166 -8.82 -4.85 -9.41
C ILE A 166 -9.36 -4.27 -10.71
N ILE A 167 -10.63 -4.53 -11.01
CA ILE A 167 -11.33 -3.99 -12.18
C ILE A 167 -12.20 -2.78 -11.84
N PHE A 168 -12.57 -2.62 -10.57
CA PHE A 168 -13.36 -1.51 -10.06
C PHE A 168 -12.77 -1.00 -8.75
N SER A 169 -12.77 0.32 -8.56
CA SER A 169 -12.58 0.94 -7.24
C SER A 169 -13.54 2.11 -7.07
N SER A 170 -14.10 2.25 -5.86
CA SER A 170 -14.92 3.39 -5.46
C SER A 170 -14.08 4.66 -5.54
N THR A 171 -14.65 5.70 -6.13
CA THR A 171 -14.01 7.01 -6.15
C THR A 171 -15.00 8.08 -5.72
N THR A 172 -14.48 9.09 -5.03
CA THR A 172 -15.22 10.33 -4.78
C THR A 172 -14.45 11.51 -5.34
N ASN A 173 -15.10 12.68 -5.40
CA ASN A 173 -14.38 13.93 -5.70
C ASN A 173 -13.28 14.25 -4.68
N ALA A 174 -13.32 13.62 -3.50
CA ALA A 174 -12.33 13.74 -2.42
C ALA A 174 -11.34 12.56 -2.39
N GLY A 175 -11.34 11.69 -3.40
CA GLY A 175 -10.53 10.46 -3.44
C GLY A 175 -11.30 9.27 -2.89
N TYR A 176 -11.35 9.14 -1.57
CA TYR A 176 -11.92 7.99 -0.85
C TYR A 176 -13.35 8.24 -0.36
N LEU A 177 -14.04 7.16 0.02
CA LEU A 177 -15.25 7.26 0.83
C LEU A 177 -14.84 7.65 2.25
N VAL A 178 -15.67 8.44 2.93
CA VAL A 178 -15.42 8.78 4.34
C VAL A 178 -15.56 7.53 5.22
N GLY A 179 -14.73 7.41 6.26
CA GLY A 179 -14.60 6.19 7.06
C GLY A 179 -15.89 5.66 7.70
N ASN A 180 -16.81 6.54 8.10
CA ASN A 180 -18.10 6.16 8.68
C ASN A 180 -19.18 5.77 7.65
N LYS A 181 -18.80 5.48 6.42
CA LYS A 181 -19.73 4.98 5.39
C LYS A 181 -20.11 3.54 5.69
N THR A 182 -21.39 3.22 5.50
CA THR A 182 -21.99 1.90 5.75
C THR A 182 -22.72 1.36 4.52
N ASP A 183 -22.67 2.09 3.40
CA ASP A 183 -23.36 1.76 2.17
C ASP A 183 -22.63 2.33 0.95
N TYR A 184 -22.76 1.64 -0.18
CA TYR A 184 -22.28 2.10 -1.48
C TYR A 184 -23.07 1.41 -2.60
N THR A 185 -23.03 2.00 -3.80
CA THR A 185 -23.57 1.37 -5.00
C THR A 185 -22.47 1.34 -6.06
N ILE A 186 -22.08 0.15 -6.47
CA ILE A 186 -21.21 -0.05 -7.63
C ILE A 186 -22.10 0.00 -8.86
N SER A 187 -21.83 0.92 -9.78
CA SER A 187 -22.52 0.96 -11.08
C SER A 187 -21.55 1.17 -12.21
N THR A 188 -21.91 0.72 -13.41
CA THR A 188 -21.10 0.94 -14.63
C THR A 188 -20.97 2.42 -15.01
N GLN A 189 -21.75 3.30 -14.36
CA GLN A 189 -21.77 4.75 -14.61
C GLN A 189 -20.94 5.55 -13.59
N GLN A 190 -20.48 4.94 -12.50
CA GLN A 190 -19.77 5.60 -11.41
C GLN A 190 -18.50 4.84 -10.99
N GLY A 191 -17.63 5.50 -10.23
CA GLY A 191 -16.34 4.95 -9.79
C GLY A 191 -15.28 4.90 -10.89
N SER A 192 -14.22 4.12 -10.64
CA SER A 192 -13.11 3.93 -11.57
C SER A 192 -13.06 2.49 -12.04
N TRP A 193 -13.22 2.28 -13.35
CA TRP A 193 -13.20 0.97 -13.99
C TRP A 193 -11.93 0.80 -14.83
N ALA A 194 -11.20 -0.29 -14.60
CA ALA A 194 -10.10 -0.72 -15.46
C ALA A 194 -10.60 -1.61 -16.62
N GLU A 195 -11.69 -2.34 -16.38
CA GLU A 195 -12.36 -3.21 -17.35
C GLU A 195 -13.87 -3.18 -17.09
N ALA A 196 -14.70 -3.41 -18.11
CA ALA A 196 -16.15 -3.57 -17.91
C ALA A 196 -16.48 -4.95 -17.32
N PRO A 197 -17.41 -5.05 -16.36
CA PRO A 197 -17.80 -6.33 -15.79
C PRO A 197 -18.57 -7.17 -16.82
N ALA A 198 -18.33 -8.48 -16.82
CA ALA A 198 -18.94 -9.44 -17.73
C ALA A 198 -20.09 -10.19 -17.04
N GLU A 199 -21.25 -10.23 -17.69
CA GLU A 199 -22.44 -10.95 -17.21
C GLU A 199 -22.13 -12.41 -16.88
N GLY A 200 -22.60 -12.88 -15.73
CA GLY A 200 -22.40 -14.25 -15.25
C GLY A 200 -21.01 -14.54 -14.70
N THR A 201 -20.12 -13.54 -14.63
CA THR A 201 -18.77 -13.71 -14.07
C THR A 201 -18.80 -13.50 -12.56
N THR A 202 -18.10 -14.37 -11.82
CA THR A 202 -17.90 -14.22 -10.38
C THR A 202 -16.77 -13.24 -10.11
N TYR A 203 -17.04 -12.25 -9.28
CA TYR A 203 -16.07 -11.26 -8.82
C TYR A 203 -15.92 -11.34 -7.31
N THR A 204 -14.73 -11.01 -6.81
CA THR A 204 -14.51 -10.77 -5.38
C THR A 204 -14.83 -9.31 -5.10
N LEU A 205 -15.85 -9.08 -4.28
CA LEU A 205 -16.17 -7.78 -3.68
C LEU A 205 -15.29 -7.61 -2.45
N GLU A 206 -14.60 -6.48 -2.34
CA GLU A 206 -13.72 -6.16 -1.22
C GLU A 206 -14.12 -4.80 -0.63
N ILE A 207 -14.33 -4.75 0.69
CA ILE A 207 -14.48 -3.51 1.47
C ILE A 207 -13.23 -3.35 2.32
N THR A 208 -12.53 -2.24 2.11
CA THR A 208 -11.26 -1.95 2.75
C THR A 208 -11.37 -0.71 3.62
N GLY A 209 -11.22 -0.87 4.93
CA GLY A 209 -11.09 0.22 5.89
C GLY A 209 -9.65 0.67 6.01
N LEU A 210 -9.43 1.98 6.07
CA LEU A 210 -8.10 2.60 6.13
C LEU A 210 -8.02 3.50 7.37
N LEU A 211 -7.01 3.26 8.21
CA LEU A 211 -6.63 4.12 9.32
C LEU A 211 -5.28 4.76 9.01
N SER A 212 -5.22 6.09 9.06
CA SER A 212 -4.01 6.85 8.76
C SER A 212 -3.06 6.86 9.95
N GLY A 213 -1.79 6.65 9.67
CA GLY A 213 -0.68 6.85 10.59
C GLY A 213 -0.13 8.28 10.56
N SER A 214 0.90 8.50 11.37
CA SER A 214 1.44 9.84 11.69
C SER A 214 2.14 10.58 10.52
N ALA A 215 2.35 9.94 9.36
CA ALA A 215 3.06 10.54 8.22
C ALA A 215 2.36 10.35 6.85
N SER A 216 1.02 10.24 6.81
CA SER A 216 0.22 9.97 5.58
C SER A 216 0.40 8.56 5.01
N TYR A 217 0.85 7.64 5.85
CA TYR A 217 0.93 6.20 5.61
C TYR A 217 -0.16 5.50 6.40
N TYR A 218 -0.35 4.19 6.23
CA TYR A 218 -1.35 3.46 7.00
C TYR A 218 -0.83 3.11 8.40
N GLN A 219 -1.71 3.13 9.39
CA GLN A 219 -1.50 2.49 10.69
C GLN A 219 -2.18 1.11 10.70
N ALA A 220 -3.37 1.02 10.13
CA ALA A 220 -4.10 -0.22 9.97
C ALA A 220 -4.94 -0.23 8.69
N ILE A 221 -5.12 -1.43 8.14
CA ILE A 221 -6.04 -1.74 7.05
C ILE A 221 -6.95 -2.86 7.54
N SER A 222 -8.26 -2.75 7.31
CA SER A 222 -9.17 -3.88 7.47
C SER A 222 -9.72 -4.30 6.13
N ILE A 223 -9.88 -5.61 5.92
CA ILE A 223 -10.38 -6.20 4.68
C ILE A 223 -11.55 -7.12 4.98
N ALA A 224 -12.67 -6.87 4.31
CA ALA A 224 -13.81 -7.76 4.25
C ALA A 224 -14.08 -8.15 2.79
N GLU A 225 -14.35 -9.43 2.55
CA GLU A 225 -14.56 -9.97 1.21
C GLU A 225 -15.89 -10.71 1.10
N ASP A 226 -16.51 -10.61 -0.07
CA ASP A 226 -17.63 -11.46 -0.48
C ASP A 226 -17.52 -11.78 -1.99
N HIS A 227 -18.34 -12.69 -2.50
CA HIS A 227 -18.38 -13.07 -3.90
C HIS A 227 -19.73 -12.73 -4.52
N ILE A 228 -19.69 -12.03 -5.65
CA ILE A 228 -20.89 -11.68 -6.43
C ILE A 228 -20.83 -12.31 -7.81
N VAL A 229 -21.98 -12.55 -8.42
CA VAL A 229 -22.08 -12.91 -9.84
C VAL A 229 -22.73 -11.74 -10.58
N TRP A 230 -21.96 -11.07 -11.43
CA TRP A 230 -22.45 -9.86 -12.10
C TRP A 230 -23.65 -10.13 -13.01
N GLY A 231 -24.65 -9.27 -12.97
CA GLY A 231 -25.86 -9.37 -13.81
C GLY A 231 -26.81 -10.52 -13.44
N GLN A 232 -26.55 -11.26 -12.35
CA GLN A 232 -27.51 -12.24 -11.83
C GLN A 232 -28.22 -11.67 -10.62
N THR A 233 -29.51 -11.36 -10.81
CA THR A 233 -30.35 -10.76 -9.78
C THR A 233 -30.41 -11.67 -8.56
N THR A 234 -29.92 -11.15 -7.42
CA THR A 234 -30.04 -11.85 -6.14
C THR A 234 -31.33 -11.37 -5.48
N PRO A 235 -32.20 -12.25 -4.96
CA PRO A 235 -33.39 -11.81 -4.25
C PRO A 235 -32.99 -10.97 -3.03
N ALA A 236 -33.66 -9.83 -2.80
CA ALA A 236 -33.52 -9.11 -1.53
C ALA A 236 -34.02 -10.01 -0.38
N GLU A 237 -33.19 -10.23 0.63
CA GLU A 237 -33.55 -10.96 1.85
C GLU A 237 -34.46 -10.15 2.79
#